data_AF-A0A9Q0YC87-F1
#
_entry.id   AF-A0A9Q0YC87-F1
#
_cell.length_a   1.000
_cell.length_b   1.000
_cell.length_c   1.000
_cell.angle_alpha   90.00
_cell.angle_beta   90.00
_cell.angle_gamma   90.00
#
_symmetry.space_group_name_H-M   'P 1'
#
loop_
_entity.id
_entity.type
_entity.pdbx_description
1 polymer ?
#
loop_
_entity_poly.entity_id
_entity_poly.type
_entity_poly.pdbx_seq_one_letter_code
_entity_poly.pdbx_strand_id
1 'polypeptide(L)'
;MGATKTSKPGQTKICILPFLKVTDICPASVFRHYLERTKSFRSSSNDEDHVFISFLKPYRKVCSATIARWIKDILRLAGVDTGVFTAHSTRGASTSAALRAGMAVEDIMKVADWTRVATFKRFYFRGTTSHTSLAAYVFQVGSLTLKTHLLYLAQCPEV
;
A
#
# COMPACT_ATOMS: atom_id res chain seq x y z
N MET A 1 -2.38 -11.07 26.39
CA MET A 1 -2.68 -11.88 25.18
C MET A 1 -3.12 -10.94 24.07
N GLY A 2 -2.25 -10.63 23.11
CA GLY A 2 -2.58 -9.75 21.99
C GLY A 2 -3.19 -10.55 20.85
N ALA A 3 -4.34 -10.14 20.34
CA ALA A 3 -4.94 -10.77 19.16
C ALA A 3 -3.96 -10.67 17.98
N THR A 4 -3.43 -11.81 17.55
CA THR A 4 -2.70 -11.93 16.29
C THR A 4 -3.69 -11.66 15.17
N LYS A 5 -3.50 -10.55 14.46
CA LYS A 5 -4.31 -10.15 13.31
C LYS A 5 -4.03 -11.12 12.16
N THR A 6 -4.69 -12.27 12.18
CA THR A 6 -4.66 -13.26 11.11
C THR A 6 -5.73 -12.94 10.07
N SER A 7 -5.42 -13.19 8.79
CA SER A 7 -6.43 -13.22 7.74
C SER A 7 -7.48 -14.27 8.06
N LYS A 8 -8.73 -14.07 7.62
CA LYS A 8 -9.77 -15.11 7.70
C LYS A 8 -9.23 -16.41 7.07
N PRO A 9 -9.29 -17.56 7.77
CA PRO A 9 -8.86 -18.83 7.21
C PRO A 9 -9.63 -19.15 5.92
N GLY A 10 -8.95 -19.68 4.89
CA GLY A 10 -9.60 -20.21 3.69
C GLY A 10 -9.88 -19.22 2.55
N GLN A 11 -9.46 -17.96 2.64
CA GLN A 11 -9.56 -17.01 1.52
C GLN A 11 -8.20 -16.68 0.91
N THR A 12 -7.96 -17.19 -0.31
CA THR A 12 -6.90 -16.67 -1.19
C THR A 12 -7.31 -15.28 -1.66
N LYS A 13 -6.53 -14.26 -1.29
CA LYS A 13 -6.79 -12.88 -1.69
C LYS A 13 -6.01 -12.57 -2.96
N ILE A 14 -6.71 -12.52 -4.09
CA ILE A 14 -6.15 -12.08 -5.35
C ILE A 14 -6.10 -10.55 -5.32
N CYS A 15 -4.93 -9.98 -5.58
CA CYS A 15 -4.76 -8.53 -5.74
C CYS A 15 -4.50 -8.25 -7.22
N ILE A 16 -5.45 -7.59 -7.87
CA ILE A 16 -5.31 -7.15 -9.26
C ILE A 16 -4.77 -5.71 -9.23
N LEU A 17 -3.62 -5.49 -9.85
CA LEU A 17 -3.00 -4.17 -9.99
C LEU A 17 -3.31 -3.63 -11.40
N PRO A 18 -4.18 -2.61 -11.54
CA PRO A 18 -4.40 -2.00 -12.84
C PRO A 18 -3.20 -1.16 -13.26
N PHE A 19 -2.97 -1.08 -14.57
CA PHE A 19 -2.00 -0.17 -15.14
C PHE A 19 -2.53 1.26 -15.09
N LEU A 20 -1.81 2.15 -14.41
CA LEU A 20 -2.08 3.58 -14.39
C LEU A 20 -1.48 4.24 -15.64
N LYS A 21 -2.14 5.27 -16.16
CA LYS A 21 -1.65 6.05 -17.31
C LYS A 21 -0.33 6.79 -17.01
N VAL A 22 -0.12 7.16 -15.74
CA VAL A 22 1.13 7.78 -15.28
C VAL A 22 2.13 6.68 -15.00
N THR A 23 3.12 6.52 -15.88
CA THR A 23 4.08 5.41 -15.86
C THR A 23 4.97 5.41 -14.62
N ASP A 24 5.36 6.60 -14.14
CA ASP A 24 6.42 6.76 -13.14
C ASP A 24 5.98 6.36 -11.72
N ILE A 25 4.67 6.34 -11.47
CA ILE A 25 4.09 5.96 -10.18
C ILE A 25 3.13 4.77 -10.29
N CYS A 26 3.07 4.11 -11.45
CA CYS A 26 2.17 2.98 -11.69
C CYS A 26 2.64 1.73 -10.91
N PRO A 27 1.87 1.23 -9.92
CA PRO A 27 2.27 0.06 -9.16
C PRO A 27 2.47 -1.18 -10.04
N ALA A 28 1.60 -1.41 -11.03
CA ALA A 28 1.71 -2.53 -11.96
C ALA A 28 2.99 -2.48 -12.82
N SER A 29 3.34 -1.30 -13.34
CA SER A 29 4.57 -1.10 -14.12
C SER A 29 5.83 -1.29 -13.27
N VAL A 30 5.86 -0.70 -12.07
CA VAL A 30 6.96 -0.86 -11.11
C VAL A 30 7.12 -2.32 -10.72
N PHE A 31 6.01 -3.01 -10.49
CA PHE A 31 6.02 -4.42 -10.14
C PHE A 31 6.59 -5.30 -11.25
N ARG A 32 6.14 -5.09 -12.50
CA ARG A 32 6.68 -5.78 -13.68
C ARG A 32 8.18 -5.55 -13.81
N HIS A 33 8.63 -4.30 -13.70
CA HIS A 33 10.04 -3.96 -13.76
C HIS A 33 10.86 -4.64 -12.65
N TYR A 34 10.32 -4.69 -11.43
CA TYR A 34 10.95 -5.38 -10.31
C TYR A 34 11.10 -6.89 -10.58
N LEU A 35 10.06 -7.55 -11.11
CA LEU A 35 10.13 -8.97 -11.46
C LEU A 35 11.18 -9.24 -12.54
N GLU A 36 11.22 -8.41 -13.59
CA GLU A 36 12.24 -8.50 -14.65
C GLU A 36 13.66 -8.33 -14.10
N ARG A 37 13.88 -7.32 -13.26
CA ARG A 37 15.19 -7.03 -12.64
C ARG A 37 15.64 -8.08 -11.65
N THR A 38 14.71 -8.76 -10.99
CA THR A 38 15.02 -9.82 -10.02
C THR A 38 15.07 -11.22 -10.61
N LYS A 39 14.67 -11.39 -11.88
CA LYS A 39 14.57 -12.68 -12.56
C LYS A 39 15.84 -13.53 -12.46
N SER A 40 17.01 -12.94 -12.66
CA SER A 40 18.30 -13.65 -12.60
C SER A 40 18.75 -14.02 -11.18
N PHE A 41 18.11 -13.46 -10.15
CA PHE A 41 18.43 -13.73 -8.74
C PHE A 41 17.44 -14.70 -8.08
N ARG A 42 16.38 -15.06 -8.79
CA ARG A 42 15.38 -16.03 -8.35
C ARG A 42 15.88 -17.44 -8.66
N SER A 43 15.85 -18.29 -7.64
CA SER A 43 16.13 -19.72 -7.71
C SER A 43 15.08 -20.47 -6.90
N SER A 44 15.00 -21.79 -7.06
CA SER A 44 14.08 -22.63 -6.28
C SER A 44 14.18 -22.41 -4.76
N SER A 45 15.34 -21.96 -4.25
CA SER A 45 15.55 -21.66 -2.82
C SER A 45 14.92 -20.36 -2.30
N ASN A 46 14.48 -19.44 -3.17
CA ASN A 46 13.88 -18.15 -2.78
C ASN A 46 12.61 -17.77 -3.56
N ASP A 47 12.18 -18.59 -4.52
CA ASP A 47 11.07 -18.33 -5.46
C ASP A 47 9.76 -19.03 -5.07
N GLU A 48 9.77 -19.94 -4.09
CA GLU A 48 8.54 -20.59 -3.64
C GLU A 48 7.69 -19.61 -2.80
N ASP A 49 6.71 -19.01 -3.47
CA ASP A 49 5.61 -18.18 -2.95
C ASP A 49 5.94 -16.77 -2.44
N HIS A 50 7.09 -16.19 -2.83
CA HIS A 50 7.46 -14.85 -2.38
C HIS A 50 7.85 -13.86 -3.48
N VAL A 51 7.13 -12.74 -3.48
CA VAL A 51 7.39 -11.63 -4.38
C VAL A 51 8.69 -10.89 -4.00
N PHE A 52 8.87 -10.54 -2.73
CA PHE A 52 9.99 -9.68 -2.35
C PHE A 52 11.21 -10.48 -1.89
N ILE A 53 12.38 -10.16 -2.45
CA ILE A 53 13.68 -10.77 -2.13
C ILE A 53 14.65 -9.72 -1.60
N SER A 54 15.63 -10.16 -0.81
CA SER A 54 16.71 -9.33 -0.30
C SER A 54 17.58 -8.85 -1.46
N PHE A 55 18.13 -7.65 -1.35
CA PHE A 55 19.14 -7.15 -2.29
C PHE A 55 20.57 -7.65 -1.96
N LEU A 56 20.76 -8.33 -0.82
CA LEU A 56 22.03 -8.94 -0.41
C LEU A 56 22.02 -10.44 -0.72
N LYS A 57 23.14 -10.97 -1.23
CA LYS A 57 23.36 -12.41 -1.36
C LYS A 57 23.21 -13.10 0.00
N PRO A 58 22.54 -14.28 0.09
CA PRO A 58 22.07 -15.12 -1.02
C PRO A 58 20.62 -14.81 -1.49
N TYR A 59 20.21 -13.53 -1.54
CA TYR A 59 18.93 -13.05 -2.08
C TYR A 59 17.69 -13.75 -1.51
N ARG A 60 17.71 -14.00 -0.20
CA ARG A 60 16.60 -14.69 0.50
C ARG A 60 15.32 -13.88 0.45
N LYS A 61 14.18 -14.54 0.62
CA LYS A 61 12.89 -13.88 0.88
C LYS A 61 12.99 -12.88 2.03
N VAL A 62 12.29 -11.76 1.91
CA VAL A 62 12.22 -10.77 3.00
C VAL A 62 10.96 -10.95 3.83
N CYS A 63 11.08 -10.72 5.14
CA CYS A 63 9.94 -10.69 6.04
C CYS A 63 9.23 -9.32 6.00
N SER A 64 8.00 -9.29 6.51
CA SER A 64 7.19 -8.07 6.65
C SER A 64 7.91 -6.94 7.40
N ALA A 65 8.73 -7.27 8.42
CA ALA A 65 9.51 -6.29 9.16
C ALA A 65 10.57 -5.59 8.30
N THR A 66 11.15 -6.29 7.32
CA THR A 66 12.12 -5.70 6.38
C THR A 66 11.43 -4.75 5.41
N ILE A 67 10.27 -5.15 4.87
CA ILE A 67 9.46 -4.28 4.01
C ILE A 67 9.01 -3.03 4.79
N ALA A 68 8.60 -3.18 6.04
CA ALA A 68 8.22 -2.05 6.89
C ALA A 68 9.38 -1.07 7.12
N ARG A 69 10.61 -1.57 7.28
CA ARG A 69 11.81 -0.71 7.36
C ARG A 69 12.03 0.04 6.05
N TRP A 70 11.97 -0.62 4.91
CA TRP A 70 12.12 0.04 3.61
C TRP A 70 11.08 1.14 3.38
N ILE A 71 9.82 0.89 3.73
CA ILE A 71 8.77 1.92 3.65
C ILE A 71 9.11 3.10 4.57
N LYS A 72 9.55 2.84 5.81
CA LYS A 72 9.96 3.89 6.74
C LYS A 72 11.15 4.69 6.21
N ASP A 73 12.14 4.03 5.62
CA ASP A 73 13.29 4.69 5.01
C ASP A 73 12.85 5.58 3.84
N ILE A 74 11.95 5.11 2.97
CA ILE A 74 11.37 5.90 1.87
C ILE A 74 10.61 7.12 2.41
N LEU A 75 9.80 6.95 3.46
CA LEU A 75 9.10 8.08 4.09
C LEU A 75 10.10 9.13 4.62
N ARG A 76 11.16 8.69 5.30
CA ARG A 76 12.22 9.59 5.77
C ARG A 76 12.91 10.31 4.62
N LEU A 77 13.26 9.59 3.55
CA LEU A 77 13.88 10.19 2.34
C LEU A 77 12.96 11.19 1.67
N ALA A 78 11.65 10.99 1.73
CA ALA A 78 10.66 11.94 1.25
C ALA A 78 10.52 13.18 2.15
N GLY A 79 11.12 13.22 3.34
CA GLY A 79 10.98 14.33 4.29
C GLY A 79 9.80 14.17 5.27
N VAL A 80 9.21 12.98 5.36
CA VAL A 80 8.18 12.67 6.35
C VAL A 80 8.83 12.37 7.69
N ASP A 81 8.29 12.95 8.78
CA ASP A 81 8.71 12.62 10.14
C ASP A 81 8.38 11.16 10.49
N THR A 82 9.42 10.33 10.58
CA THR A 82 9.29 8.91 10.89
C THR A 82 9.32 8.56 12.39
N GLY A 83 9.45 9.57 13.26
CA GLY A 83 9.12 9.46 14.68
C GLY A 83 7.61 9.39 14.89
N VAL A 84 6.84 10.08 14.03
CA VAL A 84 5.37 10.12 14.08
C VAL A 84 4.75 9.13 13.09
N PHE A 85 5.27 9.04 11.86
CA PHE A 85 4.70 8.22 10.80
C PHE A 85 5.52 6.95 10.56
N THR A 86 4.83 5.81 10.53
CA THR A 86 5.44 4.49 10.31
C THR A 86 4.93 3.88 9.00
N ALA A 87 5.45 2.71 8.63
CA ALA A 87 4.95 1.96 7.49
C ALA A 87 3.42 1.70 7.55
N HIS A 88 2.87 1.54 8.75
CA HIS A 88 1.43 1.35 8.92
C HIS A 88 0.62 2.62 8.67
N SER A 89 1.21 3.80 8.85
CA SER A 89 0.56 5.09 8.60
C SER A 89 0.15 5.24 7.12
N THR A 90 0.87 4.60 6.20
CA THR A 90 0.56 4.56 4.76
C THR A 90 -0.85 4.03 4.47
N ARG A 91 -1.30 2.98 5.19
CA ARG A 91 -2.65 2.42 5.01
C ARG A 91 -3.74 3.39 5.43
N GLY A 92 -3.54 4.09 6.56
CA GLY A 92 -4.47 5.12 7.04
C GLY A 92 -4.50 6.35 6.10
N ALA A 93 -3.33 6.78 5.63
CA ALA A 93 -3.24 7.90 4.69
C ALA A 93 -3.93 7.60 3.34
N SER A 94 -3.72 6.40 2.79
CA SER A 94 -4.36 5.96 1.54
C SER A 94 -5.89 5.93 1.64
N THR A 95 -6.42 5.25 2.67
CA THR A 95 -7.89 5.15 2.86
C THR A 95 -8.54 6.49 3.21
N SER A 96 -7.86 7.35 3.98
CA SER A 96 -8.31 8.72 4.22
C SER A 96 -8.34 9.56 2.94
N ALA A 97 -7.39 9.34 2.03
CA ALA A 97 -7.37 10.03 0.74
C ALA A 97 -8.45 9.54 -0.22
N ALA A 98 -8.70 8.24 -0.28
CA ALA A 98 -9.82 7.66 -1.02
C ALA A 98 -11.15 8.30 -0.59
N LEU A 99 -11.37 8.45 0.72
CA LEU A 99 -12.57 9.11 1.24
C LEU A 99 -12.65 10.58 0.83
N ARG A 100 -11.54 11.32 0.91
CA ARG A 100 -11.48 12.72 0.44
C ARG A 100 -11.70 12.87 -1.07
N ALA A 101 -11.37 11.84 -1.83
CA ALA A 101 -11.63 11.78 -3.27
C ALA A 101 -13.10 11.43 -3.60
N GLY A 102 -13.96 11.25 -2.59
CA GLY A 102 -15.40 11.00 -2.78
C GLY A 102 -15.77 9.52 -2.91
N MET A 103 -14.85 8.59 -2.67
CA MET A 103 -15.14 7.17 -2.69
C MET A 103 -16.06 6.80 -1.51
N ALA A 104 -17.09 5.99 -1.77
CA ALA A 104 -18.01 5.54 -0.73
C ALA A 104 -17.28 4.76 0.38
N VAL A 105 -17.69 4.96 1.62
CA VAL A 105 -17.04 4.32 2.78
C VAL A 105 -17.14 2.80 2.65
N GLU A 106 -18.25 2.29 2.12
CA GLU A 106 -18.53 0.88 1.90
C GLU A 106 -17.50 0.25 0.96
N ASP A 107 -17.13 0.95 -0.11
CA ASP A 107 -16.14 0.47 -1.08
C ASP A 107 -14.72 0.55 -0.51
N ILE A 108 -14.40 1.62 0.24
CA ILE A 108 -13.14 1.69 0.99
C ILE A 108 -13.03 0.53 1.97
N MET A 109 -14.11 0.19 2.67
CA MET A 109 -14.15 -0.92 3.62
C MET A 109 -13.95 -2.28 2.94
N LYS A 110 -14.53 -2.49 1.74
CA LYS A 110 -14.31 -3.68 0.91
C LYS A 110 -12.85 -3.78 0.46
N VAL A 111 -12.32 -2.74 -0.18
CA VAL A 111 -10.95 -2.72 -0.73
C VAL A 111 -9.89 -2.80 0.38
N ALA A 112 -10.12 -2.11 1.49
CA ALA A 112 -9.23 -2.14 2.64
C ALA A 112 -9.44 -3.37 3.53
N ASP A 113 -10.35 -4.29 3.17
CA ASP A 113 -10.61 -5.54 3.90
C ASP A 113 -10.88 -5.31 5.40
N TRP A 114 -11.84 -4.43 5.69
CA TRP A 114 -12.33 -4.19 7.03
C TRP A 114 -13.80 -4.57 7.16
N THR A 115 -14.14 -5.14 8.31
CA THR A 115 -15.54 -5.51 8.61
C THR A 115 -16.30 -4.40 9.32
N ARG A 116 -15.62 -3.49 10.02
CA ARG A 116 -16.25 -2.50 10.91
C ARG A 116 -15.79 -1.08 10.60
N VAL A 117 -16.72 -0.24 10.20
CA VAL A 117 -16.45 1.20 9.90
C VAL A 117 -15.89 1.90 11.14
N ALA A 118 -16.32 1.52 12.34
CA ALA A 118 -15.77 2.05 13.59
C ALA A 118 -14.25 1.83 13.71
N THR A 119 -13.73 0.68 13.26
CA THR A 119 -12.30 0.39 13.24
C THR A 119 -11.57 1.32 12.28
N PHE A 120 -12.14 1.53 11.07
CA PHE A 120 -11.60 2.50 10.12
C PHE A 120 -11.56 3.91 10.74
N LYS A 121 -12.69 4.42 11.22
CA LYS A 121 -12.81 5.76 11.79
C LYS A 121 -11.86 5.99 12.97
N ARG A 122 -11.71 5.00 13.85
CA ARG A 122 -10.86 5.12 15.05
C ARG A 122 -9.36 5.04 14.72
N PHE A 123 -8.95 4.05 13.95
CA PHE A 123 -7.52 3.71 13.83
C PHE A 123 -6.85 4.25 12.57
N TYR A 124 -7.62 4.45 11.50
CA TYR A 124 -7.08 4.68 10.16
C TYR A 124 -7.52 6.01 9.54
N PHE A 125 -8.74 6.47 9.83
CA PHE A 125 -9.18 7.79 9.40
C PHE A 125 -8.39 8.87 10.12
N ARG A 126 -7.85 9.79 9.34
CA ARG A 126 -7.19 11.01 9.80
C ARG A 126 -7.90 12.17 9.15
N GLY A 127 -8.89 12.73 9.85
CA GLY A 127 -9.54 13.97 9.44
C GLY A 127 -8.50 15.09 9.35
N THR A 128 -8.54 15.87 8.27
CA THR A 128 -7.62 16.99 8.08
C THR A 128 -8.01 18.13 8.99
N THR A 129 -7.45 18.15 10.21
CA THR A 129 -7.44 19.34 11.08
C THR A 129 -6.03 19.94 11.22
N SER A 130 -5.01 19.46 10.50
CA SER A 130 -3.67 20.02 10.60
C SER A 130 -2.83 19.82 9.34
N HIS A 131 -2.00 20.83 9.03
CA HIS A 131 -1.02 20.88 7.93
C HIS A 131 0.08 19.80 8.01
N THR A 132 0.09 18.99 9.07
CA THR A 132 1.09 17.95 9.35
C THR A 132 0.63 16.54 8.97
N SER A 133 -0.42 16.38 8.15
CA SER A 133 -0.94 15.05 7.83
C SER A 133 -0.10 14.35 6.74
N LEU A 134 0.31 13.09 6.99
CA LEU A 134 0.98 12.24 5.99
C LEU A 134 0.23 12.17 4.67
N ALA A 135 -1.11 12.18 4.73
CA ALA A 135 -1.93 12.16 3.54
C ALA A 135 -1.78 13.45 2.72
N ALA A 136 -1.71 14.62 3.36
CA ALA A 136 -1.40 15.86 2.64
C ALA A 136 -0.02 15.78 1.98
N TYR A 137 1.00 15.35 2.72
CA TYR A 137 2.38 15.30 2.21
C TYR A 137 2.57 14.32 1.04
N VAL A 138 2.10 13.06 1.19
CA VAL A 138 2.19 12.02 0.14
C VAL A 138 1.46 12.44 -1.13
N PHE A 139 0.38 13.21 -1.02
CA PHE A 139 -0.45 13.59 -2.16
C PHE A 139 -0.17 15.01 -2.70
N GLN A 140 0.54 15.86 -1.97
CA GLN A 140 0.97 17.19 -2.42
C GLN A 140 2.22 17.12 -3.31
N VAL A 141 3.07 16.10 -3.12
CA VAL A 141 4.16 15.75 -4.08
C VAL A 141 3.59 15.22 -5.42
N GLY A 142 2.31 14.83 -5.46
CA GLY A 142 1.63 14.32 -6.67
C GLY A 142 0.45 15.17 -7.16
N SER A 143 0.46 16.49 -6.90
CA SER A 143 -0.67 17.41 -7.04
C SER A 143 -1.29 17.58 -8.45
N LEU A 144 -0.97 16.76 -9.46
CA LEU A 144 -1.57 16.92 -10.79
C LEU A 144 -2.48 15.78 -11.28
N THR A 145 -2.63 14.63 -10.60
CA THR A 145 -3.33 13.51 -11.30
C THR A 145 -4.04 12.45 -10.45
N LEU A 146 -4.30 12.67 -9.15
CA LEU A 146 -4.96 11.64 -8.34
C LEU A 146 -6.49 11.78 -8.20
N LYS A 147 -7.06 12.94 -8.55
CA LYS A 147 -8.52 13.15 -8.47
C LYS A 147 -9.31 12.30 -9.47
N THR A 148 -8.74 11.97 -10.62
CA THR A 148 -9.43 11.24 -11.69
C THR A 148 -9.26 9.71 -11.65
N HIS A 149 -8.24 9.19 -10.95
CA HIS A 149 -7.87 7.78 -11.03
C HIS A 149 -8.33 6.90 -9.86
N LEU A 150 -8.68 7.48 -8.70
CA LEU A 150 -9.28 6.71 -7.59
C LEU A 150 -10.72 6.25 -7.91
N LEU A 151 -11.43 6.94 -8.81
CA LEU A 151 -12.72 6.48 -9.33
C LEU A 151 -12.59 5.20 -10.19
N TYR A 152 -11.46 4.99 -10.86
CA TYR A 152 -11.26 3.82 -11.74
C TYR A 152 -11.08 2.51 -10.94
N LEU A 153 -10.59 2.57 -9.70
CA LEU A 153 -10.51 1.41 -8.80
C LEU A 153 -11.87 0.96 -8.27
N ALA A 154 -12.90 1.82 -8.34
CA ALA A 154 -14.29 1.47 -8.01
C ALA A 154 -15.05 0.88 -9.21
N GLN A 155 -14.41 0.79 -10.39
CA GLN A 155 -15.05 0.39 -11.64
C GLN A 155 -14.37 -0.84 -12.27
N CYS A 156 -13.96 -1.81 -11.44
CA CYS A 156 -13.72 -3.17 -11.92
C CYS A 156 -15.08 -3.90 -11.90
N PRO A 157 -15.73 -4.15 -13.06
CA PRO A 157 -16.82 -5.09 -13.11
C PRO A 157 -16.28 -6.49 -12.82
N GLU A 158 -17.08 -7.27 -12.11
CA GLU A 158 -16.78 -8.65 -11.72
C GLU A 158 -16.29 -9.49 -12.91
N VAL A 159 -15.12 -10.11 -12.74
CA VAL A 159 -14.72 -11.34 -13.42
C VAL A 159 -14.11 -12.26 -12.37
#